data_AF-A0A1F9I9I9-F1
#
_entry.id   AF-A0A1F9I9I9-F1
#
_cell.length_a   1.000
_cell.length_b   1.000
_cell.length_c   1.000
_cell.angle_alpha   90.00
_cell.angle_beta   90.00
_cell.angle_gamma   90.00
#
_symmetry.space_group_name_H-M   'P 1'
#
loop_
_entity.id
_entity.type
_entity.pdbx_description
1 polymer ?
#
loop_
_entity_poly.entity_id
_entity_poly.type
_entity_poly.pdbx_seq_one_letter_code
_entity_poly.pdbx_strand_id
1 'polypeptide(L)'
;MAAPCASAIVDQLRGAGLNLSLAPAGGLAVAPSSHLTEDLRALIRDSKALLIDWVKSANDADSAAPEPSSNPASPTDWHALDAAYLAHHFNCPTCIAAGRGSRYGLRCGTGAALWRAYSAAQLPGPQYFNSTPTKG
;
A
#
# COMPACT_ATOMS: atom_id res chain seq x y z
N MET A 1 3.44 -4.78 -37.55
CA MET A 1 2.83 -4.84 -36.20
C MET A 1 3.96 -4.71 -35.19
N ALA A 2 3.97 -3.66 -34.37
CA ALA A 2 4.93 -3.56 -33.27
C ALA A 2 4.66 -4.70 -32.29
N ALA A 3 5.72 -5.39 -31.84
CA ALA A 3 5.58 -6.39 -30.80
C ALA A 3 4.98 -5.71 -29.55
N PRO A 4 3.91 -6.25 -28.95
CA PRO A 4 3.33 -5.65 -27.76
C PRO A 4 4.36 -5.75 -26.62
N CYS A 5 4.78 -4.61 -26.09
CA CYS A 5 5.65 -4.56 -24.92
C CYS A 5 4.88 -5.04 -23.68
N ALA A 6 5.56 -5.65 -22.71
CA ALA A 6 4.94 -6.23 -21.52
C ALA A 6 4.01 -5.25 -20.77
N SER A 7 4.39 -3.97 -20.67
CA SER A 7 3.56 -2.92 -20.05
C SER A 7 2.23 -2.69 -20.78
N ALA A 8 2.23 -2.65 -22.10
CA ALA A 8 1.01 -2.45 -22.90
C ALA A 8 0.03 -3.61 -22.72
N ILE A 9 0.54 -4.85 -22.61
CA ILE A 9 -0.28 -6.03 -22.34
C ILE A 9 -0.86 -5.96 -20.92
N VAL A 10 -0.05 -5.57 -19.93
CA VAL A 10 -0.52 -5.39 -18.55
C VAL A 10 -1.63 -4.33 -18.47
N ASP A 11 -1.47 -3.18 -19.14
CA ASP A 11 -2.47 -2.12 -19.18
C ASP A 11 -3.76 -2.59 -19.86
N GLN A 12 -3.65 -3.34 -20.95
CA GLN A 12 -4.81 -3.94 -21.63
C GLN A 12 -5.56 -4.92 -20.71
N LEU A 13 -4.84 -5.78 -19.98
CA LEU A 13 -5.44 -6.72 -19.03
C LEU A 13 -6.11 -5.98 -17.86
N ARG A 14 -5.47 -4.93 -17.33
CA ARG A 14 -6.06 -4.07 -16.28
C ARG A 14 -7.29 -3.32 -16.76
N GLY A 15 -7.28 -2.84 -18.01
CA GLY A 15 -8.44 -2.22 -18.66
C GLY A 15 -9.63 -3.19 -18.82
N ALA A 16 -9.34 -4.49 -18.97
CA ALA A 16 -10.34 -5.56 -18.93
C ALA A 16 -10.79 -5.95 -17.50
N GLY A 17 -10.23 -5.31 -16.48
CA GLY A 17 -10.51 -5.59 -15.07
C GLY A 17 -9.78 -6.83 -14.52
N LEU A 18 -8.71 -7.27 -15.18
CA LEU A 18 -7.86 -8.38 -14.73
C LEU A 18 -6.66 -7.85 -13.96
N ASN A 19 -6.43 -8.40 -12.77
CA ASN A 19 -5.24 -8.18 -11.98
C ASN A 19 -4.23 -9.31 -12.20
N LEU A 20 -2.95 -8.95 -12.28
CA LEU A 20 -1.83 -9.88 -12.43
C LEU A 20 -0.98 -9.88 -11.18
N SER A 21 -0.60 -11.06 -10.71
CA SER A 21 0.26 -11.22 -9.54
C SER A 21 1.16 -12.44 -9.71
N LEU A 22 2.32 -12.46 -9.04
CA LEU A 22 3.16 -13.64 -9.00
C LEU A 22 2.60 -14.62 -7.96
N ALA A 23 2.24 -15.82 -8.40
CA ALA A 23 1.86 -16.89 -7.49
C ALA A 23 3.10 -17.37 -6.71
N PRO A 24 2.95 -17.87 -5.47
CA PRO A 24 4.05 -18.41 -4.67
C PRO A 24 4.82 -19.54 -5.36
N ALA A 25 4.16 -20.27 -6.26
CA ALA A 25 4.77 -21.33 -7.08
C ALA A 25 5.59 -20.80 -8.29
N GLY A 26 5.75 -19.47 -8.43
CA GLY A 26 6.47 -18.83 -9.54
C GLY A 26 5.65 -18.70 -10.83
N GLY A 27 4.34 -18.96 -10.79
CA GLY A 27 3.43 -18.81 -11.92
C GLY A 27 2.78 -17.43 -11.99
N LEU A 28 2.26 -17.06 -13.17
CA LEU A 28 1.44 -15.86 -13.33
C LEU A 28 0.01 -16.16 -12.86
N ALA A 29 -0.45 -15.47 -11.82
CA ALA A 29 -1.84 -15.50 -11.37
C ALA A 29 -2.61 -14.34 -12.01
N VAL A 30 -3.81 -14.65 -12.53
CA VAL A 30 -4.71 -13.66 -13.16
C VAL A 30 -6.09 -13.80 -12.53
N ALA A 31 -6.61 -12.71 -11.96
CA ALA A 31 -7.90 -12.69 -11.28
C ALA A 31 -8.69 -11.40 -11.57
N PRO A 32 -10.03 -11.44 -11.66
CA PRO A 32 -10.90 -12.62 -11.57
C PRO A 32 -10.94 -13.42 -12.88
N SER A 33 -11.02 -14.74 -12.79
CA SER A 33 -11.13 -15.62 -13.96
C SER A 33 -12.42 -15.43 -14.76
N SER A 34 -13.44 -14.80 -14.17
CA SER A 34 -14.73 -14.52 -14.83
C SER A 34 -14.63 -13.54 -16.00
N HIS A 35 -13.60 -12.69 -16.03
CA HIS A 35 -13.36 -11.74 -17.13
C HIS A 35 -12.35 -12.27 -18.16
N LEU A 36 -11.93 -13.53 -18.00
CA LEU A 36 -10.88 -14.13 -18.81
C LEU A 36 -11.50 -14.73 -20.09
N THR A 37 -11.48 -13.96 -21.18
CA THR A 37 -11.92 -14.44 -22.50
C THR A 37 -10.87 -15.33 -23.16
N GLU A 38 -11.24 -16.06 -24.23
CA GLU A 38 -10.32 -16.94 -24.94
C GLU A 38 -9.20 -16.16 -25.64
N ASP A 39 -9.49 -14.97 -26.17
CA ASP A 39 -8.48 -14.09 -26.75
C ASP A 39 -7.47 -13.58 -25.70
N LEU A 40 -7.96 -13.21 -24.51
CA LEU A 40 -7.10 -12.82 -23.40
C LEU A 40 -6.25 -14.00 -22.91
N ARG A 41 -6.80 -15.22 -22.91
CA ARG A 41 -6.03 -16.44 -22.62
C ARG A 41 -4.94 -16.68 -23.63
N ALA A 42 -5.23 -16.55 -24.93
CA ALA A 42 -4.24 -16.70 -25.99
C ALA A 42 -3.11 -15.67 -25.84
N LEU A 43 -3.48 -14.40 -25.61
CA LEU A 43 -2.53 -13.30 -25.40
C LEU A 43 -1.64 -13.52 -24.17
N ILE A 44 -2.23 -13.91 -23.04
CA ILE A 44 -1.49 -14.23 -21.80
C ILE A 44 -0.56 -15.43 -22.03
N ARG A 45 -1.00 -16.44 -22.77
CA ARG A 45 -0.19 -17.65 -23.03
C ARG A 45 1.00 -17.33 -23.93
N ASP A 46 0.79 -16.55 -24.98
CA ASP A 46 1.82 -16.16 -25.94
C ASP A 46 2.88 -15.24 -25.30
N SER A 47 2.44 -14.33 -24.43
CA SER A 47 3.32 -13.37 -23.74
C SER A 47 3.67 -13.74 -22.29
N LYS A 48 3.40 -14.98 -21.86
CA LYS A 48 3.53 -15.43 -20.46
C LYS A 48 4.91 -15.17 -19.87
N ALA A 49 5.96 -15.50 -20.62
CA ALA A 49 7.34 -15.35 -20.15
C ALA A 49 7.69 -13.88 -19.88
N LEU A 50 7.30 -12.99 -20.81
CA LEU A 50 7.50 -11.55 -20.68
C LEU A 50 6.73 -10.98 -19.50
N LEU A 51 5.49 -11.42 -19.28
CA LEU A 51 4.68 -10.98 -18.14
C LEU A 51 5.27 -11.44 -16.80
N ILE A 52 5.79 -12.67 -16.71
CA ILE A 52 6.44 -13.16 -15.49
C ILE A 52 7.70 -12.36 -15.18
N ASP A 53 8.54 -12.10 -16.19
CA ASP A 53 9.79 -11.34 -16.01
C ASP A 53 9.52 -9.88 -15.59
N TRP A 54 8.52 -9.25 -16.20
CA TRP A 54 8.09 -7.90 -15.84
C TRP A 54 7.50 -7.84 -14.42
N VAL A 55 6.62 -8.78 -14.04
CA VAL A 55 6.04 -8.83 -12.69
C VAL A 55 7.12 -9.14 -11.64
N LYS A 56 8.08 -10.02 -11.94
CA LYS A 56 9.23 -10.28 -11.07
C LYS A 56 10.10 -9.04 -10.89
N SER A 57 10.50 -8.39 -11.98
CA SER A 57 11.31 -7.17 -11.94
C SER A 57 10.60 -6.05 -11.19
N ALA A 58 9.28 -5.91 -11.35
CA ALA A 58 8.48 -4.94 -10.60
C ALA A 58 8.41 -5.30 -9.11
N ASN A 59 8.27 -6.58 -8.76
CA ASN A 59 8.23 -7.03 -7.36
C ASN A 59 9.60 -6.97 -6.69
N ASP A 60 10.68 -7.27 -7.42
CA ASP A 60 12.06 -7.15 -6.95
C ASP A 60 12.46 -5.68 -6.79
N ALA A 61 11.96 -4.76 -7.62
CA ALA A 61 12.12 -3.32 -7.42
C ALA A 61 11.38 -2.82 -6.16
N ASP A 62 10.25 -3.43 -5.82
CA ASP A 62 9.46 -3.12 -4.61
C ASP A 62 10.03 -3.82 -3.35
N SER A 63 10.65 -5.00 -3.54
CA SER A 63 11.24 -5.83 -2.47
C SER A 63 12.73 -5.58 -2.25
N ALA A 64 13.42 -4.89 -3.17
CA ALA A 64 14.75 -4.38 -2.95
C ALA A 64 14.69 -3.35 -1.84
N ALA A 65 14.88 -3.82 -0.61
CA ALA A 65 15.11 -3.00 0.55
C ALA A 65 16.12 -1.88 0.21
N PRO A 66 15.81 -0.62 0.56
CA PRO A 66 16.72 0.47 0.26
C PRO A 66 18.00 0.28 1.08
N GLU A 67 19.12 0.16 0.36
CA GLU A 67 20.43 0.55 0.87
C GLU A 67 20.31 1.95 1.52
N PRO A 68 20.95 2.19 2.69
CA PRO A 68 20.80 3.43 3.44
C PRO A 68 21.58 4.56 2.75
N SER A 69 21.02 5.13 1.69
CA SER A 69 21.61 6.27 0.98
C SER A 69 20.71 7.49 1.12
N SER A 70 21.04 8.28 2.14
CA SER A 70 20.94 9.73 2.24
C SER A 70 20.13 10.45 1.14
N ASN A 71 18.81 10.47 1.26
CA ASN A 71 17.99 11.51 0.64
C ASN A 71 17.46 12.44 1.73
N PRO A 72 17.87 13.73 1.78
CA PRO A 72 17.32 14.66 2.76
C PRO A 72 15.91 15.08 2.33
N ALA A 73 14.92 14.64 3.10
CA ALA A 73 13.57 15.21 3.22
C ALA A 73 12.75 15.35 1.92
N SER A 74 11.82 14.42 1.70
CA SER A 74 10.56 14.67 0.98
C SER A 74 9.55 13.57 1.30
N PRO A 75 8.25 13.88 1.35
CA PRO A 75 7.55 14.72 2.31
C PRO A 75 6.91 13.85 3.40
N THR A 76 7.41 13.96 4.62
CA THR A 76 6.85 13.36 5.84
C THR A 76 6.90 11.82 5.88
N ASP A 77 8.02 11.27 6.36
CA ASP A 77 8.15 9.85 6.74
C ASP A 77 7.14 9.53 7.85
N TRP A 78 5.89 9.29 7.48
CA TRP A 78 4.80 9.01 8.42
C TRP A 78 5.14 7.79 9.29
N HIS A 79 5.91 6.83 8.77
CA HIS A 79 6.46 5.71 9.52
C HIS A 79 7.39 6.14 10.67
N ALA A 80 8.25 7.13 10.45
CA ALA A 80 9.13 7.65 11.50
C ALA A 80 8.32 8.37 12.58
N LEU A 81 7.26 9.07 12.18
CA LEU A 81 6.34 9.75 13.11
C LEU A 81 5.44 8.76 13.87
N ASP A 82 5.00 7.68 13.22
CA ASP A 82 4.27 6.57 13.84
C ASP A 82 5.14 5.87 14.89
N ALA A 83 6.37 5.51 14.53
CA ALA A 83 7.33 4.89 15.45
C ALA A 83 7.61 5.78 16.67
N ALA A 84 7.82 7.09 16.47
CA ALA A 84 8.03 8.04 17.56
C ALA A 84 6.78 8.18 18.46
N TYR A 85 5.59 8.24 17.85
CA TYR A 85 4.33 8.29 18.59
C TYR A 85 4.10 7.01 19.41
N LEU A 86 4.26 5.83 18.81
CA LEU A 86 4.06 4.54 19.47
C LEU A 86 5.05 4.34 20.62
N ALA A 87 6.33 4.63 20.41
CA ALA A 87 7.35 4.55 21.45
C ALA A 87 6.99 5.42 22.67
N HIS A 88 6.49 6.64 22.44
CA HIS A 88 6.02 7.50 23.51
C HIS A 88 4.71 7.01 24.14
N HIS A 89 3.75 6.59 23.32
CA HIS A 89 2.41 6.17 23.76
C HIS A 89 2.47 5.01 24.74
N PHE A 90 3.30 3.99 24.46
CA PHE A 90 3.44 2.83 25.35
C PHE A 90 4.20 3.14 26.64
N ASN A 91 5.10 4.12 26.61
CA ASN A 91 5.94 4.47 27.76
C ASN A 91 5.37 5.60 28.63
N CYS A 92 4.32 6.30 28.17
CA CYS A 92 3.70 7.40 28.90
C CYS A 92 2.37 6.95 29.53
N PRO A 93 2.24 6.90 30.88
CA PRO A 93 1.04 6.44 31.56
C PRO A 93 -0.20 7.31 31.23
N THR A 94 0.01 8.58 30.89
CA THR A 94 -1.04 9.49 30.44
C THR A 94 -1.51 9.15 29.02
N CYS A 95 -0.59 8.91 28.09
CA CYS A 95 -0.95 8.63 26.69
C CYS A 95 -1.53 7.23 26.50
N ILE A 96 -0.99 6.20 27.18
CA ILE A 96 -1.54 4.83 27.12
C ILE A 96 -2.98 4.78 27.65
N ALA A 97 -3.31 5.57 28.68
CA ALA A 97 -4.66 5.70 29.20
C ALA A 97 -5.58 6.43 28.22
N ALA A 98 -5.08 7.48 27.56
CA ALA A 98 -5.81 8.24 26.53
C ALA A 98 -6.16 7.38 25.29
N GLY A 99 -5.40 6.32 25.00
CA GLY A 99 -5.69 5.37 23.92
C GLY A 99 -6.92 4.47 24.15
N ARG A 100 -7.51 4.45 25.36
CA ARG A 100 -8.65 3.57 25.71
C ARG A 100 -10.04 4.15 25.42
N GLY A 101 -10.12 5.28 24.71
CA GLY A 101 -11.38 5.84 24.22
C GLY A 101 -11.61 7.31 24.62
N SER A 102 -12.61 7.93 23.99
CA SER A 102 -12.93 9.37 24.09
C SER A 102 -13.22 9.89 25.51
N ARG A 103 -13.39 8.99 26.49
CA ARG A 103 -13.65 9.33 27.90
C ARG A 103 -12.38 9.61 28.72
N TYR A 104 -11.18 9.34 28.21
CA TYR A 104 -9.89 9.52 28.91
C TYR A 104 -8.98 10.58 28.27
N GLY A 105 -9.56 11.48 27.46
CA GLY A 105 -8.93 12.25 26.38
C GLY A 105 -7.90 13.34 26.72
N LEU A 106 -6.98 13.12 27.66
CA LEU A 106 -5.82 13.99 27.84
C LEU A 106 -4.54 13.25 27.47
N ARG A 107 -3.92 13.63 26.34
CA ARG A 107 -2.53 13.28 26.03
C ARG A 107 -1.61 14.27 26.75
N CYS A 108 -0.42 13.82 27.16
CA CYS A 108 0.58 14.77 27.65
C CYS A 108 1.01 15.72 26.50
N GLY A 109 1.65 16.85 26.82
CA GLY A 109 2.06 17.84 25.82
C GLY A 109 2.92 17.26 24.70
N THR A 110 3.87 16.38 25.04
CA THR A 110 4.72 15.67 24.08
C THR A 110 3.92 14.72 23.20
N GLY A 111 3.06 13.88 23.80
CA GLY A 111 2.22 12.95 23.07
C GLY A 111 1.19 13.64 22.16
N ALA A 112 0.71 14.82 22.53
CA ALA A 112 -0.16 15.65 21.69
C ALA A 112 0.59 16.20 20.47
N ALA A 113 1.84 16.65 20.63
CA ALA A 113 2.67 17.12 19.53
C ALA A 113 3.00 15.98 18.54
N LEU A 114 3.39 14.80 19.06
CA LEU A 114 3.67 13.62 18.25
C LEU A 114 2.43 13.14 17.49
N TRP A 115 1.27 13.06 18.16
CA TRP A 115 0.00 12.70 17.54
C TRP A 115 -0.39 13.65 16.41
N ARG A 116 -0.22 14.97 16.60
CA ARG A 116 -0.51 15.97 15.56
C ARG A 116 0.41 15.82 14.34
N ALA A 117 1.71 15.58 14.56
CA ALA A 117 2.67 15.39 13.49
C ALA A 117 2.35 14.11 12.68
N TYR A 118 2.12 12.99 13.36
CA TYR A 118 1.70 11.72 12.74
C TYR A 118 0.38 11.87 11.98
N SER A 119 -0.65 12.48 12.60
CA SER A 119 -1.98 12.64 11.99
C SER A 119 -1.95 13.56 10.76
N ALA A 120 -1.08 14.57 10.75
CA ALA A 120 -0.88 15.44 9.59
C ALA A 120 -0.15 14.71 8.45
N ALA A 121 0.77 13.80 8.78
CA ALA A 121 1.51 12.98 7.82
C ALA A 121 0.66 11.92 7.13
N GLN A 122 -0.33 11.37 7.84
CA GLN A 122 -1.22 10.32 7.33
C GLN A 122 -2.22 10.84 6.26
N LEU A 123 -2.35 12.17 6.05
CA LEU A 123 -3.35 12.75 5.15
C LEU A 123 -2.76 13.29 3.83
N PRO A 124 -2.63 12.45 2.79
CA PRO A 124 -2.74 12.92 1.40
C PRO A 124 -3.66 12.00 0.56
N GLY A 125 -5.00 12.15 0.63
CA GLY A 125 -5.96 11.37 -0.19
C GLY A 125 -7.31 11.12 0.50
N PRO A 126 -8.39 10.75 -0.24
CA PRO A 126 -9.76 10.94 0.22
C PRO A 126 -10.03 10.14 1.49
N GLN A 127 -10.52 10.90 2.48
CA GLN A 127 -11.18 10.47 3.70
C GLN A 127 -11.75 9.05 3.56
N TYR A 128 -11.16 8.09 4.27
CA TYR A 128 -11.93 6.92 4.65
C TYR A 128 -13.02 7.43 5.60
N PHE A 129 -14.15 7.80 5.01
CA PHE A 129 -15.38 8.10 5.71
C PHE A 129 -15.80 6.81 6.41
N ASN A 130 -15.39 6.64 7.67
CA ASN A 130 -16.06 5.74 8.58
C ASN A 130 -16.56 6.53 9.79
N SER A 131 -17.66 7.23 9.56
CA SER A 131 -18.51 7.75 10.63
C SER A 131 -19.96 7.78 10.16
N THR A 132 -20.52 6.59 9.92
CA THR A 132 -21.81 6.26 10.53
C THR A 132 -21.77 4.80 10.99
N PRO A 133 -22.19 4.57 12.24
CA PRO A 133 -23.49 3.94 12.38
C PRO A 133 -24.44 4.82 13.19
N THR A 134 -25.67 4.86 12.68
CA THR A 134 -26.88 5.37 13.31
C THR A 134 -27.15 4.74 14.67
N LYS A 135 -27.66 5.55 15.61
CA LYS A 135 -28.61 5.23 16.72
C LYS A 135 -28.77 6.50 17.58
N GLY A 136 -29.94 7.10 17.80
CA GLY A 136 -31.32 6.88 17.37
C GLY A 136 -32.12 8.14 17.68
#